data_AF-A0A7K4GWA1-F1
#
_entry.id   AF-A0A7K4GWA1-F1
#
_cell.length_a   1.000
_cell.length_b   1.000
_cell.length_c   1.000
_cell.angle_alpha   90.00
_cell.angle_beta   90.00
_cell.angle_gamma   90.00
#
_symmetry.space_group_name_H-M   'P 1'
#
loop_
_entity.id
_entity.type
_entity.pdbx_description
1 polymer ?
#
loop_
_entity_poly.entity_id
_entity_poly.type
_entity_poly.pdbx_seq_one_letter_code
_entity_poly.pdbx_strand_id
1 'polypeptide(L)'
;NKIEQLRLRLRRDSDIGIHGILDSQAVRYYEEKEDDKNYIDIRSPFFRDVDRIVHSKAYSRYIDRSQVFFDLNNANITHRSLHVVLVSRIARQIGRVLKLNTDLIEAIALGHDIGHPPYGHLGEQILDNISKKYKMGGFLHNAQSIRWLTYLEKRFPKKPANGLNLTLQVLDGILCHDGEINEQKLKPKKNNSKTWNDHFREYNDCFNENIIKRIPMSNEGVVVRFADAISYIGR
;
A
#
# COMPACT_ATOMS: atom_id res chain seq x y z
N ASN A 1 -9.98 32.23 -5.09
CA ASN A 1 -8.65 32.03 -4.45
C ASN A 1 -7.81 31.15 -5.38
N LYS A 2 -6.62 31.59 -5.81
CA LYS A 2 -5.74 30.85 -6.76
C LYS A 2 -5.37 29.45 -6.26
N ILE A 3 -5.23 29.28 -4.95
CA ILE A 3 -4.89 28.00 -4.32
C ILE A 3 -6.03 26.98 -4.45
N GLU A 4 -7.28 27.41 -4.24
CA GLU A 4 -8.45 26.54 -4.42
C GLU A 4 -8.62 26.10 -5.87
N GLN A 5 -8.29 26.97 -6.84
CA GLN A 5 -8.27 26.58 -8.25
C GLN A 5 -7.20 25.53 -8.55
N LEU A 6 -6.00 25.62 -7.95
CA LEU A 6 -4.95 24.61 -8.09
C LEU A 6 -5.35 23.28 -7.44
N ARG A 7 -5.99 23.33 -6.26
CA ARG A 7 -6.56 22.14 -5.60
C ARG A 7 -7.58 21.44 -6.48
N LEU A 8 -8.51 22.18 -7.07
CA LEU A 8 -9.52 21.62 -7.97
C LEU A 8 -8.89 21.00 -9.23
N ARG A 9 -7.80 21.55 -9.75
CA ARG A 9 -7.06 20.99 -10.89
C ARG A 9 -6.25 19.74 -10.54
N LEU A 10 -5.78 19.63 -9.31
CA LEU A 10 -5.03 18.46 -8.83
C LEU A 10 -5.93 17.33 -8.32
N ARG A 11 -7.14 17.66 -7.87
CA ARG A 11 -8.17 16.65 -7.61
C ARG A 11 -8.60 16.03 -8.92
N ARG A 12 -8.75 14.70 -8.91
CA ARG A 12 -9.14 13.96 -10.11
C ARG A 12 -10.59 13.53 -10.11
N ASP A 13 -11.40 14.01 -9.18
CA ASP A 13 -12.79 13.58 -9.00
C ASP A 13 -13.64 13.67 -10.28
N SER A 14 -13.36 14.61 -11.19
CA SER A 14 -14.07 14.73 -12.48
C SER A 14 -13.69 13.65 -13.50
N ASP A 15 -12.52 13.05 -13.35
CA ASP A 15 -11.91 12.14 -14.34
C ASP A 15 -12.03 10.68 -13.89
N ILE A 16 -12.40 10.44 -12.64
CA ILE A 16 -12.63 9.11 -12.07
C ILE A 16 -14.04 8.63 -12.45
N GLY A 17 -14.13 7.41 -12.98
CA GLY A 17 -15.39 6.76 -13.31
C GLY A 17 -16.15 6.27 -12.07
N ILE A 18 -17.40 5.84 -12.26
CA ILE A 18 -18.33 5.40 -11.19
C ILE A 18 -17.77 4.28 -10.27
N HIS A 19 -16.77 3.55 -10.76
CA HIS A 19 -16.15 2.43 -10.06
C HIS A 19 -14.84 2.79 -9.35
N GLY A 20 -14.30 3.98 -9.54
CA GLY A 20 -13.09 4.44 -8.85
C GLY A 20 -13.40 5.14 -7.53
N ILE A 21 -12.35 5.33 -6.73
CA ILE A 21 -12.41 6.09 -5.48
C ILE A 21 -12.05 7.55 -5.75
N LEU A 22 -12.96 8.45 -5.37
CA LEU A 22 -12.71 9.89 -5.47
C LEU A 22 -11.75 10.35 -4.38
N ASP A 23 -10.98 11.41 -4.66
CA ASP A 23 -10.12 12.05 -3.66
C ASP A 23 -10.95 12.59 -2.48
N SER A 24 -12.18 13.04 -2.75
CA SER A 24 -13.15 13.47 -1.72
C SER A 24 -13.67 12.35 -0.80
N GLN A 25 -13.47 11.09 -1.16
CA GLN A 25 -13.87 9.94 -0.35
C GLN A 25 -12.75 9.43 0.58
N ALA A 26 -11.56 10.02 0.49
CA ALA A 26 -10.41 9.62 1.30
C ALA A 26 -10.67 9.85 2.80
N VAL A 27 -10.39 8.83 3.63
CA VAL A 27 -10.59 8.90 5.09
C VAL A 27 -9.26 8.68 5.80
N ARG A 28 -8.94 9.52 6.79
CA ARG A 28 -7.75 9.36 7.66
C ARG A 28 -8.16 8.94 9.07
N TYR A 29 -7.21 8.40 9.83
CA TYR A 29 -7.50 7.95 11.19
C TYR A 29 -7.69 9.14 12.13
N TYR A 30 -6.91 10.20 11.92
CA TYR A 30 -7.08 11.49 12.57
C TYR A 30 -6.79 12.63 11.60
N GLU A 31 -7.47 13.75 11.83
CA GLU A 31 -7.19 15.00 11.13
C GLU A 31 -5.86 15.59 11.58
N GLU A 32 -5.14 16.14 10.61
CA GLU A 32 -3.84 16.73 10.87
C GLU A 32 -4.02 18.23 11.08
N LYS A 33 -3.54 18.73 12.21
CA LYS A 33 -3.42 20.18 12.39
C LYS A 33 -2.31 20.66 11.47
N GLU A 34 -2.63 21.55 10.54
CA GLU A 34 -1.61 22.28 9.80
C GLU A 34 -0.83 23.14 10.80
N ASP A 35 0.48 22.88 10.93
CA ASP A 35 1.36 23.62 11.85
C ASP A 35 1.43 25.11 11.45
N ASP A 36 1.16 25.43 10.18
CA ASP A 36 1.01 26.78 9.64
C ASP A 36 -0.42 26.96 9.10
N LYS A 37 -1.21 27.82 9.75
CA LYS A 37 -2.59 28.14 9.33
C LYS A 37 -2.68 28.78 7.94
N ASN A 38 -1.57 29.27 7.40
CA ASN A 38 -1.50 29.85 6.06
C ASN A 38 -1.02 28.84 5.00
N TYR A 39 -0.51 27.68 5.41
CA TYR A 39 -0.09 26.64 4.49
C TYR A 39 -1.29 25.81 4.03
N ILE A 40 -1.58 25.86 2.74
CA ILE A 40 -2.68 25.12 2.15
C ILE A 40 -2.09 24.06 1.21
N ASP A 41 -2.17 22.78 1.59
CA ASP A 41 -1.66 21.68 0.76
C ASP A 41 -2.51 21.52 -0.51
N ILE A 42 -1.91 21.70 -1.68
CA ILE A 42 -2.60 21.60 -2.97
C ILE A 42 -2.76 20.15 -3.46
N ARG A 43 -1.97 19.23 -2.91
CA ARG A 43 -1.98 17.82 -3.32
C ARG A 43 -3.27 17.13 -2.88
N SER A 44 -3.76 16.20 -3.69
CA SER A 44 -4.89 15.34 -3.31
C SER A 44 -4.48 14.39 -2.17
N PRO A 45 -5.43 13.80 -1.42
CA PRO A 45 -5.12 12.93 -0.29
C PRO A 45 -4.27 11.72 -0.68
N PHE A 46 -4.54 11.09 -1.82
CA PHE A 46 -3.78 9.92 -2.27
C PHE A 46 -2.42 10.32 -2.87
N PHE A 47 -2.32 11.45 -3.57
CA PHE A 47 -1.02 12.02 -3.96
C PHE A 47 -0.14 12.22 -2.73
N ARG A 48 -0.70 12.79 -1.66
CA ARG A 48 0.01 13.00 -0.40
C ARG A 48 0.47 11.69 0.24
N ASP A 49 -0.29 10.62 0.08
CA ASP A 49 0.08 9.29 0.58
C ASP A 49 1.24 8.68 -0.24
N VAL A 50 1.25 8.86 -1.57
CA VAL A 50 2.41 8.51 -2.42
C VAL A 50 3.67 9.18 -1.90
N ASP A 51 3.63 10.51 -1.71
CA ASP A 51 4.79 11.26 -1.22
C ASP A 51 5.28 10.76 0.14
N ARG A 52 4.37 10.45 1.06
CA ARG A 52 4.70 9.93 2.39
C ARG A 52 5.40 8.59 2.31
N ILE A 53 4.93 7.69 1.46
CA ILE A 53 5.51 6.37 1.27
C ILE A 53 6.92 6.52 0.68
N VAL A 54 7.07 7.27 -0.41
CA VAL A 54 8.36 7.44 -1.11
C VAL A 54 9.44 8.05 -0.21
N HIS A 55 9.07 8.99 0.67
CA HIS A 55 10.01 9.62 1.61
C HIS A 55 10.20 8.84 2.91
N SER A 56 9.53 7.69 3.09
CA SER A 56 9.66 6.89 4.30
C SER A 56 10.99 6.14 4.35
N LYS A 57 11.50 5.90 5.56
CA LYS A 57 12.72 5.10 5.73
C LYS A 57 12.47 3.64 5.38
N ALA A 58 11.29 3.11 5.65
CA ALA A 58 10.89 1.75 5.30
C ALA A 58 10.94 1.52 3.79
N TYR A 59 10.41 2.45 2.98
CA TYR A 59 10.50 2.39 1.53
C TYR A 59 11.95 2.52 1.02
N SER A 60 12.72 3.44 1.58
CA SER A 60 14.14 3.61 1.23
C SER A 60 14.96 2.35 1.52
N ARG A 61 14.73 1.71 2.68
CA ARG A 61 15.37 0.44 3.05
C ARG A 61 14.93 -0.72 2.17
N TYR A 62 13.67 -0.72 1.73
CA TYR A 62 13.15 -1.76 0.85
C TYR A 62 13.81 -1.70 -0.54
N ILE A 63 13.97 -0.49 -1.11
CA ILE A 63 14.62 -0.31 -2.43
C ILE A 63 16.04 -0.86 -2.45
N ASP A 64 16.75 -0.77 -1.33
CA ASP A 64 18.14 -1.18 -1.16
C ASP A 64 18.30 -2.70 -0.86
N ARG A 65 17.23 -3.50 -0.95
CA ARG A 65 17.26 -4.96 -0.72
C ARG A 65 17.21 -5.75 -2.04
N SER A 66 18.09 -6.73 -2.17
CA SER A 66 18.07 -7.71 -3.26
C SER A 66 16.84 -8.62 -3.17
N GLN A 67 16.25 -8.96 -4.33
CA GLN A 67 15.25 -10.01 -4.47
C GLN A 67 15.95 -11.38 -4.52
N VAL A 68 15.18 -12.46 -4.35
CA VAL A 68 15.59 -13.85 -4.02
C VAL A 68 16.63 -14.50 -4.94
N PHE A 69 16.95 -13.98 -6.12
CA PHE A 69 18.04 -14.55 -6.90
C PHE A 69 19.39 -13.96 -6.46
N PHE A 70 20.19 -14.76 -5.77
CA PHE A 70 21.59 -14.45 -5.55
C PHE A 70 22.41 -15.15 -6.63
N ASP A 71 22.45 -14.59 -7.84
CA ASP A 71 23.54 -14.88 -8.76
C ASP A 71 24.44 -13.64 -8.81
N LEU A 72 25.58 -13.72 -8.12
CA LEU A 72 26.60 -12.66 -8.05
C LEU A 72 27.14 -12.29 -9.45
N ASN A 73 26.87 -13.11 -10.46
CA ASN A 73 27.32 -12.92 -11.84
C ASN A 73 26.25 -12.35 -12.79
N ASN A 74 25.01 -12.17 -12.36
CA ASN A 74 23.91 -11.76 -13.24
C ASN A 74 23.16 -10.54 -12.68
N ALA A 75 23.69 -9.34 -12.97
CA ALA A 75 23.11 -8.05 -12.57
C ALA A 75 21.68 -7.79 -13.11
N ASN A 76 21.16 -8.68 -13.96
CA ASN A 76 19.78 -8.66 -14.47
C ASN A 76 18.77 -9.31 -13.52
N ILE A 77 19.22 -9.85 -12.38
CA ILE A 77 18.33 -10.19 -11.28
C ILE A 77 17.81 -8.89 -10.70
N THR A 78 16.53 -8.66 -10.95
CA THR A 78 15.85 -7.44 -10.59
C THR A 78 15.82 -7.22 -9.08
N HIS A 79 16.32 -6.08 -8.65
CA HIS A 79 16.08 -5.57 -7.31
C HIS A 79 14.57 -5.45 -7.08
N ARG A 80 14.12 -5.71 -5.84
CA ARG A 80 12.72 -5.56 -5.42
C ARG A 80 12.14 -4.16 -5.74
N SER A 81 13.00 -3.15 -5.74
CA SER A 81 12.68 -1.79 -6.21
C SER A 81 12.08 -1.77 -7.61
N LEU A 82 12.61 -2.57 -8.55
CA LEU A 82 12.09 -2.63 -9.92
C LEU A 82 10.73 -3.35 -9.99
N HIS A 83 10.53 -4.38 -9.17
CA HIS A 83 9.25 -5.09 -9.10
C HIS A 83 8.11 -4.15 -8.70
N VAL A 84 8.23 -3.43 -7.58
CA VAL A 84 7.23 -2.46 -7.11
C VAL A 84 6.96 -1.36 -8.15
N VAL A 85 8.00 -0.88 -8.84
CA VAL A 85 7.84 0.08 -9.93
C VAL A 85 7.05 -0.51 -11.11
N LEU A 86 7.31 -1.76 -11.50
CA LEU A 86 6.56 -2.44 -12.56
C LEU A 86 5.09 -2.65 -12.16
N VAL A 87 4.81 -3.09 -10.92
CA VAL A 87 3.44 -3.21 -10.39
C VAL A 87 2.73 -1.87 -10.50
N SER A 88 3.34 -0.79 -10.03
CA SER A 88 2.76 0.57 -10.13
C SER A 88 2.49 0.95 -11.59
N ARG A 89 3.41 0.69 -12.52
CA ARG A 89 3.24 1.02 -13.94
C ARG A 89 2.10 0.25 -14.59
N ILE A 90 2.05 -1.07 -14.40
CA ILE A 90 1.01 -1.95 -14.96
C ILE A 90 -0.35 -1.58 -14.35
N ALA A 91 -0.43 -1.49 -13.02
CA ALA A 91 -1.67 -1.18 -12.32
C ALA A 91 -2.23 0.18 -12.74
N ARG A 92 -1.39 1.21 -12.88
CA ARG A 92 -1.83 2.54 -13.32
C ARG A 92 -2.25 2.56 -14.79
N GLN A 93 -1.63 1.75 -15.64
CA GLN A 93 -2.08 1.61 -17.04
C GLN A 93 -3.50 1.04 -17.10
N ILE A 94 -3.76 -0.04 -16.35
CA ILE A 94 -5.11 -0.62 -16.21
C ILE A 94 -6.06 0.42 -15.63
N GLY A 95 -5.65 1.11 -14.56
CA GLY A 95 -6.43 2.15 -13.90
C GLY A 95 -6.83 3.30 -14.83
N ARG A 96 -5.93 3.77 -15.71
CA ARG A 96 -6.25 4.83 -16.69
C ARG A 96 -7.34 4.38 -17.67
N VAL A 97 -7.25 3.15 -18.18
CA VAL A 97 -8.26 2.60 -19.11
C VAL A 97 -9.62 2.47 -18.42
N LEU A 98 -9.63 2.06 -17.15
CA LEU A 98 -10.84 1.89 -16.35
C LEU A 98 -11.33 3.16 -15.64
N LYS A 99 -10.64 4.30 -15.83
CA LYS A 99 -10.88 5.56 -15.11
C LYS A 99 -10.89 5.41 -13.58
N LEU A 100 -9.93 4.66 -13.04
CA LEU A 100 -9.69 4.51 -11.59
C LEU A 100 -8.68 5.54 -11.08
N ASN A 101 -8.64 5.74 -9.76
CA ASN A 101 -7.74 6.72 -9.16
C ASN A 101 -6.28 6.24 -9.15
N THR A 102 -5.48 6.77 -10.07
CA THR A 102 -4.10 6.29 -10.26
C THR A 102 -3.11 6.63 -9.14
N ASP A 103 -3.45 7.53 -8.22
CA ASP A 103 -2.60 7.95 -7.09
C ASP A 103 -2.89 7.01 -5.92
N LEU A 104 -4.16 6.60 -5.75
CA LEU A 104 -4.50 5.50 -4.85
C LEU A 104 -3.82 4.21 -5.32
N ILE A 105 -3.88 3.89 -6.61
CA ILE A 105 -3.16 2.74 -7.20
C ILE A 105 -1.66 2.84 -6.93
N GLU A 106 -1.05 3.99 -7.20
CA GLU A 106 0.38 4.20 -6.99
C GLU A 106 0.77 4.06 -5.52
N ALA A 107 0.01 4.66 -4.60
CA ALA A 107 0.27 4.57 -3.17
C ALA A 107 0.19 3.11 -2.67
N ILE A 108 -0.83 2.35 -3.10
CA ILE A 108 -0.96 0.93 -2.74
C ILE A 108 0.22 0.13 -3.32
N ALA A 109 0.53 0.31 -4.61
CA ALA A 109 1.61 -0.40 -5.27
C ALA A 109 2.98 -0.11 -4.64
N LEU A 110 3.27 1.14 -4.25
CA LEU A 110 4.54 1.48 -3.61
C LEU A 110 4.64 0.98 -2.16
N GLY A 111 3.49 0.79 -1.49
CA GLY A 111 3.43 0.42 -0.08
C GLY A 111 3.26 -1.08 0.21
N HIS A 112 2.77 -1.88 -0.75
CA HIS A 112 2.34 -3.27 -0.48
C HIS A 112 3.47 -4.14 0.08
N ASP A 113 4.67 -3.94 -0.45
CA ASP A 113 5.79 -4.86 -0.31
C ASP A 113 6.82 -4.47 0.76
N ILE A 114 6.61 -3.31 1.40
CA ILE A 114 7.55 -2.71 2.37
C ILE A 114 7.86 -3.62 3.56
N GLY A 115 6.89 -4.44 3.97
CA GLY A 115 6.98 -5.34 5.11
C GLY A 115 7.73 -6.64 4.85
N HIS A 116 8.14 -6.92 3.61
CA HIS A 116 8.83 -8.17 3.32
C HIS A 116 10.16 -8.28 4.08
N PRO A 117 10.41 -9.42 4.75
CA PRO A 117 11.70 -9.71 5.32
C PRO A 117 12.75 -9.95 4.22
N PRO A 118 14.05 -10.01 4.57
CA PRO A 118 15.07 -10.57 3.69
C PRO A 118 14.64 -11.95 3.16
N TYR A 119 15.05 -12.31 1.94
CA TYR A 119 14.75 -13.60 1.30
C TYR A 119 13.27 -13.86 0.92
N GLY A 120 12.41 -12.83 0.93
CA GLY A 120 11.06 -12.92 0.35
C GLY A 120 10.14 -13.86 1.13
N HIS A 121 9.33 -14.65 0.42
CA HIS A 121 8.43 -15.62 1.02
C HIS A 121 9.16 -16.67 1.86
N LEU A 122 10.40 -17.05 1.51
CA LEU A 122 11.20 -17.93 2.36
C LEU A 122 11.50 -17.29 3.72
N GLY A 123 11.90 -16.01 3.73
CA GLY A 123 12.13 -15.28 4.97
C GLY A 123 10.87 -15.09 5.79
N GLU A 124 9.74 -14.87 5.13
CA GLU A 124 8.42 -14.78 5.75
C GLU A 124 8.03 -16.10 6.42
N GLN A 125 8.15 -17.23 5.72
CA GLN A 125 7.89 -18.57 6.27
C GLN A 125 8.78 -18.87 7.48
N ILE A 126 10.07 -18.52 7.41
CA ILE A 126 11.00 -18.71 8.54
C ILE A 126 10.59 -17.86 9.74
N LEU A 127 10.27 -16.58 9.53
CA LEU A 127 9.86 -15.69 10.62
C LEU A 127 8.50 -16.10 11.21
N ASP A 128 7.55 -16.55 10.40
CA ASP A 128 6.26 -17.04 10.85
C ASP A 128 6.41 -18.28 11.74
N ASN A 129 7.25 -19.24 11.32
CA ASN A 129 7.56 -20.43 12.12
C ASN A 129 8.23 -20.07 13.46
N ILE A 130 9.19 -19.14 13.45
CA ILE A 130 9.84 -18.66 14.67
C ILE A 130 8.82 -17.97 15.59
N SER A 131 8.01 -17.07 15.05
CA SER A 131 7.01 -16.32 15.80
C SER A 131 5.99 -17.26 16.47
N LYS A 132 5.48 -18.25 15.74
CA LYS A 132 4.60 -19.30 16.27
C LYS A 132 5.28 -20.15 17.35
N LYS A 133 6.54 -20.56 17.14
CA LYS A 133 7.32 -21.33 18.13
C LYS A 133 7.44 -20.60 19.48
N TYR A 134 7.58 -19.27 19.46
CA TYR A 134 7.67 -18.45 20.66
C TYR A 134 6.33 -17.84 21.13
N LYS A 135 5.19 -18.29 20.56
CA LYS A 135 3.84 -17.81 20.89
C LYS A 135 3.67 -16.29 20.74
N MET A 136 4.30 -15.71 19.72
CA MET A 136 4.27 -14.27 19.40
C MET A 136 3.22 -13.89 18.35
N GLY A 137 2.45 -14.86 17.85
CA GLY A 137 1.51 -14.70 16.73
C GLY A 137 2.11 -15.12 15.39
N GLY A 138 1.38 -14.91 14.30
CA GLY A 138 1.87 -15.12 12.92
C GLY A 138 2.77 -14.00 12.42
N PHE A 139 3.44 -14.23 11.30
CA PHE A 139 4.17 -13.20 10.55
C PHE A 139 3.70 -13.18 9.10
N LEU A 140 3.23 -12.01 8.64
CA LEU A 140 2.82 -11.78 7.26
C LEU A 140 3.36 -10.41 6.79
N HIS A 141 3.94 -10.37 5.59
CA HIS A 141 4.60 -9.19 5.05
C HIS A 141 3.63 -8.02 4.86
N ASN A 142 2.42 -8.28 4.38
CA ASN A 142 1.37 -7.27 4.20
C ASN A 142 0.97 -6.62 5.54
N ALA A 143 0.79 -7.41 6.60
CA ALA A 143 0.53 -6.91 7.95
C ALA A 143 1.75 -6.16 8.51
N GLN A 144 2.96 -6.62 8.20
CA GLN A 144 4.19 -5.92 8.56
C GLN A 144 4.34 -4.59 7.80
N SER A 145 3.86 -4.47 6.56
CA SER A 145 3.77 -3.20 5.81
C SER A 145 2.86 -2.22 6.57
N ILE A 146 1.68 -2.67 7.01
CA ILE A 146 0.78 -1.84 7.84
C ILE A 146 1.47 -1.44 9.15
N ARG A 147 2.19 -2.36 9.81
CA ARG A 147 2.89 -2.06 11.05
C ARG A 147 3.91 -0.93 10.86
N TRP A 148 4.69 -0.97 9.78
CA TRP A 148 5.62 0.11 9.43
C TRP A 148 4.92 1.44 9.20
N LEU A 149 3.90 1.43 8.33
CA LEU A 149 3.23 2.64 7.86
C LEU A 149 2.30 3.28 8.90
N THR A 150 1.79 2.51 9.86
CA THR A 150 0.84 2.99 10.88
C THR A 150 1.50 3.29 12.22
N TYR A 151 2.59 2.60 12.58
CA TYR A 151 3.16 2.73 13.93
C TYR A 151 4.65 3.04 13.96
N LEU A 152 5.47 2.35 13.15
CA LEU A 152 6.92 2.37 13.33
C LEU A 152 7.64 3.52 12.60
N GLU A 153 7.05 4.04 11.53
CA GLU A 153 7.63 5.16 10.80
C GLU A 153 7.56 6.47 11.59
N LYS A 154 8.62 7.26 11.43
CA LYS A 154 8.69 8.62 11.98
C LYS A 154 8.41 9.60 10.85
N ARG A 155 7.20 10.13 10.84
CA ARG A 155 6.84 11.18 9.88
C ARG A 155 7.68 12.45 10.03
N PHE A 156 8.08 12.79 11.25
CA PHE A 156 8.95 13.95 11.51
C PHE A 156 10.17 13.52 12.34
N PRO A 157 11.40 13.89 11.96
CA PRO A 157 12.62 13.40 12.61
C PRO A 157 12.67 13.61 14.13
N LYS A 158 12.10 14.74 14.60
CA LYS A 158 12.10 15.14 16.00
C LYS A 158 10.87 14.67 16.80
N LYS A 159 9.88 14.03 16.16
CA LYS A 159 8.67 13.49 16.83
C LYS A 159 8.83 11.97 17.06
N PRO A 160 8.13 11.38 18.04
CA PRO A 160 8.08 9.93 18.20
C PRO A 160 7.51 9.25 16.94
N ALA A 161 7.79 7.96 16.79
CA ALA A 161 7.17 7.16 15.72
C ALA A 161 5.66 7.12 15.95
N ASN A 162 4.89 7.41 14.90
CA ASN A 162 3.42 7.43 14.93
C ASN A 162 2.84 7.11 13.54
N GLY A 163 3.60 6.37 12.74
CA GLY A 163 3.30 6.10 11.35
C GLY A 163 3.26 7.35 10.46
N LEU A 164 2.73 7.14 9.26
CA LEU A 164 2.60 8.14 8.20
C LEU A 164 1.19 8.71 8.09
N ASN A 165 0.23 8.24 8.91
CA ASN A 165 -1.19 8.62 8.86
C ASN A 165 -1.77 8.53 7.44
N LEU A 166 -1.53 7.42 6.73
CA LEU A 166 -2.06 7.20 5.39
C LEU A 166 -3.59 7.07 5.42
N THR A 167 -4.22 7.23 4.27
CA THR A 167 -5.67 7.02 4.14
C THR A 167 -6.04 5.55 4.32
N LEU A 168 -7.26 5.30 4.80
CA LEU A 168 -7.82 3.98 5.00
C LEU A 168 -7.78 3.14 3.72
N GLN A 169 -8.09 3.76 2.58
CA GLN A 169 -8.11 3.08 1.28
C GLN A 169 -6.72 2.59 0.85
N VAL A 170 -5.67 3.37 1.15
CA VAL A 170 -4.29 2.96 0.88
C VAL A 170 -3.90 1.80 1.78
N LEU A 171 -4.14 1.91 3.09
CA LEU A 171 -3.80 0.85 4.05
C LEU A 171 -4.60 -0.44 3.80
N ASP A 172 -5.86 -0.35 3.39
CA ASP A 172 -6.66 -1.51 3.01
C ASP A 172 -6.12 -2.20 1.76
N GLY A 173 -5.77 -1.44 0.72
CA GLY A 173 -5.17 -2.00 -0.48
C GLY A 173 -3.85 -2.73 -0.18
N ILE A 174 -3.01 -2.16 0.69
CA ILE A 174 -1.75 -2.77 1.15
C ILE A 174 -2.02 -4.03 1.97
N LEU A 175 -2.98 -4.00 2.90
CA LEU A 175 -3.28 -5.14 3.77
C LEU A 175 -3.94 -6.29 3.00
N CYS A 176 -4.77 -5.99 2.01
CA CYS A 176 -5.44 -7.00 1.18
C CYS A 176 -4.56 -7.58 0.08
N HIS A 177 -3.31 -7.12 0.00
CA HIS A 177 -2.28 -7.74 -0.81
C HIS A 177 -1.81 -9.02 -0.12
N ASP A 178 -1.95 -10.15 -0.81
CA ASP A 178 -1.55 -11.46 -0.32
C ASP A 178 -1.07 -12.24 -1.55
N GLY A 179 0.24 -12.19 -1.76
CA GLY A 179 0.94 -12.32 -3.04
C GLY A 179 0.84 -13.65 -3.80
N GLU A 180 0.05 -14.64 -3.37
CA GLU A 180 0.09 -15.97 -4.01
C GLU A 180 -1.28 -16.67 -4.13
N ILE A 181 -2.40 -15.93 -4.13
CA ILE A 181 -3.70 -16.54 -4.40
C ILE A 181 -4.03 -16.42 -5.89
N ASN A 182 -4.01 -17.56 -6.60
CA ASN A 182 -4.48 -17.71 -7.98
C ASN A 182 -6.01 -17.46 -8.07
N GLU A 183 -6.42 -16.20 -7.94
CA GLU A 183 -7.81 -15.79 -8.09
C GLU A 183 -8.09 -15.43 -9.55
N GLN A 184 -8.90 -16.25 -10.22
CA GLN A 184 -9.31 -15.99 -11.61
C GLN A 184 -10.21 -14.75 -11.74
N LYS A 185 -10.86 -14.35 -10.64
CA LYS A 185 -11.74 -13.17 -10.57
C LYS A 185 -11.68 -12.56 -9.16
N LEU A 186 -11.39 -11.26 -9.10
CA LEU A 186 -11.43 -10.48 -7.87
C LEU A 186 -12.25 -9.21 -8.10
N LYS A 187 -13.14 -8.89 -7.17
CA LYS A 187 -13.91 -7.63 -7.16
C LYS A 187 -14.19 -7.22 -5.71
N PRO A 188 -14.25 -5.91 -5.40
CA PRO A 188 -14.73 -5.49 -4.09
C PRO A 188 -16.20 -5.91 -3.91
N LYS A 189 -16.58 -6.29 -2.68
CA LYS A 189 -17.98 -6.62 -2.36
C LYS A 189 -18.90 -5.42 -2.57
N LYS A 190 -18.43 -4.24 -2.16
CA LYS A 190 -19.01 -2.92 -2.43
C LYS A 190 -17.85 -1.91 -2.43
N ASN A 191 -17.88 -0.97 -3.36
CA ASN A 191 -16.83 0.05 -3.45
C ASN A 191 -16.81 0.91 -2.16
N ASN A 192 -15.62 1.13 -1.61
CA ASN A 192 -15.39 1.94 -0.40
C ASN A 192 -16.20 1.48 0.83
N SER A 193 -16.35 0.17 1.05
CA SER A 193 -17.29 -0.37 2.04
C SER A 193 -16.74 -0.58 3.45
N LYS A 194 -15.43 -0.51 3.66
CA LYS A 194 -14.81 -0.86 4.94
C LYS A 194 -14.58 0.38 5.81
N THR A 195 -14.69 0.20 7.12
CA THR A 195 -14.38 1.21 8.14
C THR A 195 -13.00 0.97 8.76
N TRP A 196 -12.52 1.91 9.59
CA TRP A 196 -11.32 1.68 10.40
C TRP A 196 -11.45 0.47 11.33
N ASN A 197 -12.65 0.19 11.86
CA ASN A 197 -12.88 -0.98 12.69
C ASN A 197 -12.72 -2.29 11.90
N ASP A 198 -13.21 -2.32 10.65
CA ASP A 198 -12.99 -3.47 9.77
C ASP A 198 -11.50 -3.66 9.47
N HIS A 199 -10.79 -2.56 9.19
CA HIS A 199 -9.35 -2.60 8.94
C HIS A 199 -8.56 -3.14 10.13
N PHE A 200 -8.82 -2.64 11.35
CA PHE A 200 -8.13 -3.15 12.55
C PHE A 200 -8.48 -4.60 12.85
N ARG A 201 -9.72 -5.04 12.59
CA ARG A 201 -10.10 -6.45 12.72
C ARG A 201 -9.30 -7.33 11.76
N GLU A 202 -9.25 -6.95 10.48
CA GLU A 202 -8.50 -7.69 9.45
C GLU A 202 -6.98 -7.68 9.70
N TYR A 203 -6.43 -6.56 10.18
CA TYR A 203 -5.03 -6.41 10.56
C TYR A 203 -4.68 -7.29 11.76
N ASN A 204 -5.50 -7.27 12.81
CA ASN A 204 -5.25 -8.09 13.99
C ASN A 204 -5.37 -9.60 13.67
N ASP A 205 -6.30 -9.99 12.81
CA ASP A 205 -6.44 -11.38 12.36
C ASP A 205 -5.15 -11.91 11.70
N CYS A 206 -4.36 -11.06 11.04
CA CYS A 206 -3.09 -11.45 10.40
C CYS A 206 -2.08 -12.07 11.37
N PHE A 207 -2.06 -11.62 12.62
CA PHE A 207 -1.14 -12.11 13.65
C PHE A 207 -1.73 -13.24 14.48
N ASN A 208 -3.00 -13.59 14.27
CA ASN A 208 -3.72 -14.60 15.06
C ASN A 208 -4.01 -15.83 14.18
N GLU A 209 -5.29 -16.18 14.01
CA GLU A 209 -5.71 -17.38 13.27
C GLU A 209 -5.64 -17.21 11.76
N ASN A 210 -5.54 -15.97 11.26
CA ASN A 210 -5.49 -15.63 9.84
C ASN A 210 -6.62 -16.27 9.02
N ILE A 211 -7.84 -16.25 9.55
CA ILE A 211 -9.01 -16.91 8.94
C ILE A 211 -9.82 -15.97 8.04
N ILE A 212 -9.63 -14.65 8.16
CA ILE A 212 -10.40 -13.68 7.41
C ILE A 212 -9.84 -13.58 5.98
N LYS A 213 -10.66 -13.93 5.00
CA LYS A 213 -10.35 -13.68 3.59
C LYS A 213 -10.38 -12.17 3.32
N ARG A 214 -9.22 -11.59 3.03
CA ARG A 214 -9.06 -10.15 2.75
C ARG A 214 -9.28 -9.87 1.27
N ILE A 215 -10.24 -8.99 1.00
CA ILE A 215 -10.58 -8.50 -0.33
C ILE A 215 -10.48 -6.97 -0.29
N PRO A 216 -9.76 -6.32 -1.23
CA PRO A 216 -9.69 -4.87 -1.26
C PRO A 216 -11.07 -4.23 -1.35
N MET A 217 -11.27 -3.11 -0.66
CA MET A 217 -12.53 -2.36 -0.69
C MET A 217 -12.73 -1.57 -1.99
N SER A 218 -11.67 -1.41 -2.78
CA SER A 218 -11.63 -0.58 -3.99
C SER A 218 -11.19 -1.37 -5.21
N ASN A 219 -11.63 -0.94 -6.39
CA ASN A 219 -11.14 -1.52 -7.65
C ASN A 219 -9.65 -1.20 -7.87
N GLU A 220 -9.17 -0.08 -7.34
CA GLU A 220 -7.76 0.29 -7.31
C GLU A 220 -6.92 -0.79 -6.60
N GLY A 221 -7.33 -1.22 -5.41
CA GLY A 221 -6.64 -2.28 -4.68
C GLY A 221 -6.72 -3.63 -5.39
N VAL A 222 -7.85 -3.95 -6.02
CA VAL A 222 -7.99 -5.14 -6.87
C VAL A 222 -7.04 -5.11 -8.06
N VAL A 223 -6.94 -3.99 -8.75
CA VAL A 223 -6.04 -3.82 -9.90
C VAL A 223 -4.58 -3.94 -9.48
N VAL A 224 -4.19 -3.41 -8.32
CA VAL A 224 -2.82 -3.58 -7.81
C VAL A 224 -2.52 -5.05 -7.53
N ARG A 225 -3.43 -5.77 -6.85
CA ARG A 225 -3.26 -7.20 -6.58
C ARG A 225 -3.18 -8.03 -7.86
N PHE A 226 -3.92 -7.66 -8.90
CA PHE A 226 -3.84 -8.31 -10.21
C PHE A 226 -2.54 -7.99 -10.96
N ALA A 227 -2.11 -6.73 -10.92
CA ALA A 227 -0.88 -6.27 -11.56
C ALA A 227 0.37 -6.90 -10.92
N ASP A 228 0.32 -7.16 -9.62
CA ASP A 228 1.37 -7.88 -8.91
C ASP A 228 1.58 -9.29 -9.47
N ALA A 229 0.52 -10.09 -9.57
CA ALA A 229 0.56 -11.42 -10.17
C ALA A 229 1.10 -11.39 -11.62
N ILE A 230 0.70 -10.40 -12.43
CA ILE A 230 1.24 -10.22 -13.79
C ILE A 230 2.74 -9.89 -13.75
N SER A 231 3.16 -9.01 -12.85
CA SER A 231 4.56 -8.59 -12.76
C SER A 231 5.49 -9.72 -12.30
N TYR A 232 4.94 -10.68 -11.56
CA TYR A 232 5.62 -11.89 -11.14
C TYR A 232 5.76 -12.89 -12.31
N ILE A 233 4.70 -13.09 -13.10
CA ILE A 233 4.66 -14.04 -14.24
C ILE A 233 5.36 -13.49 -15.50
N GLY A 234 5.36 -12.17 -15.72
CA GLY A 234 5.95 -11.54 -16.90
C GLY A 234 7.48 -11.56 -16.95
N ARG A 235 8.11 -12.36 -16.10
CA ARG A 235 9.57 -12.59 -15.99
C ARG A 235 9.85 -14.08 -16.08
#